data_AF-K1RVZ8-F1
#
_entry.id   AF-K1RVZ8-F1
#
_cell.length_a   1.000
_cell.length_b   1.000
_cell.length_c   1.000
_cell.angle_alpha   90.00
_cell.angle_beta   90.00
_cell.angle_gamma   90.00
#
_symmetry.space_group_name_H-M   'P 1'
#
loop_
_entity.id
_entity.type
_entity.pdbx_description
1 polymer ?
#
loop_
_entity_poly.entity_id
_entity_poly.type
_entity_poly.pdbx_seq_one_letter_code
_entity_poly.pdbx_strand_id
1 'polypeptide(L)'
;YANIGDVVVASVKKATPGGVVKKGDVVKAVIVRSAKGLRREDGTYIRFDENAAVIIKEDKNPKGTRIFGPVARELRDKDYMKILSLAPEVL
;
A
#
# COMPACT_ATOMS: atom_id res chain seq x y z
N TYR A 1 13.71 -3.29 8.59
CA TYR A 1 12.29 -2.95 8.87
C TYR A 1 11.70 -2.32 7.63
N ALA A 2 10.47 -2.68 7.27
CA ALA A 2 9.75 -2.06 6.14
C ALA A 2 8.79 -0.99 6.68
N ASN A 3 8.67 0.12 5.97
CA ASN A 3 7.78 1.24 6.27
C ASN A 3 6.95 1.61 5.03
N ILE A 4 6.23 2.74 5.13
CA ILE A 4 5.39 3.26 4.06
C ILE A 4 6.18 3.38 2.75
N GLY A 5 5.58 2.86 1.68
CA GLY A 5 6.13 2.85 0.33
C GLY A 5 7.17 1.75 0.06
N ASP A 6 7.54 0.93 1.04
CA ASP A 6 8.38 -0.23 0.79
C ASP A 6 7.58 -1.39 0.19
N VAL A 7 8.22 -2.12 -0.71
CA VAL A 7 7.65 -3.30 -1.35
C VAL A 7 8.00 -4.53 -0.53
N VAL A 8 6.97 -5.31 -0.21
CA VAL A 8 7.08 -6.57 0.51
C VAL A 8 6.51 -7.70 -0.35
N VAL A 9 7.10 -8.88 -0.19
CA VAL A 9 6.55 -10.12 -0.76
C VAL A 9 5.75 -10.81 0.32
N ALA A 10 4.49 -11.10 0.04
CA ALA A 10 3.56 -11.70 1.00
C ALA A 10 2.79 -12.86 0.36
N SER A 11 2.33 -13.80 1.17
CA SER A 11 1.44 -14.87 0.75
C SER A 11 0.00 -14.57 1.14
N VAL A 12 -0.92 -14.82 0.21
CA VAL A 12 -2.35 -14.55 0.42
C VAL A 12 -2.97 -15.63 1.31
N LYS A 13 -3.32 -15.30 2.56
CA LYS A 13 -3.98 -16.24 3.49
C LYS A 13 -5.49 -16.35 3.27
N LYS A 14 -6.14 -15.25 2.88
CA LYS A 14 -7.59 -15.15 2.65
C LYS A 14 -7.82 -14.32 1.39
N ALA A 15 -8.72 -14.78 0.54
CA ALA A 15 -9.10 -14.10 -0.69
C ALA A 15 -10.62 -14.13 -0.84
N THR A 16 -11.19 -13.10 -1.46
CA THR A 16 -12.60 -13.05 -1.83
C THR A 16 -12.85 -13.99 -3.02
N PRO A 17 -13.92 -14.80 -3.02
CA PRO A 17 -14.28 -15.63 -4.18
C PRO A 17 -14.52 -14.74 -5.40
N GLY A 18 -13.87 -15.03 -6.53
CA GLY A 18 -13.90 -14.21 -7.75
C GLY A 18 -12.85 -13.08 -7.81
N GLY A 19 -12.02 -12.93 -6.78
CA GLY A 19 -10.91 -11.98 -6.80
C GLY A 19 -9.77 -12.38 -7.74
N VAL A 20 -9.01 -11.38 -8.21
CA VAL A 20 -7.83 -11.57 -9.09
C VAL A 20 -6.69 -12.34 -8.39
N VAL A 21 -6.73 -12.44 -7.06
CA VAL A 21 -5.75 -13.17 -6.24
C VAL A 21 -6.41 -14.34 -5.54
N LYS A 22 -5.71 -15.48 -5.46
CA LYS A 22 -6.19 -16.71 -4.84
C LYS A 22 -5.47 -16.94 -3.51
N LYS A 23 -6.06 -17.75 -2.64
CA LYS A 23 -5.39 -18.21 -1.41
C LYS A 23 -4.15 -19.02 -1.78
N GLY A 24 -3.02 -18.73 -1.13
CA GLY A 24 -1.72 -19.36 -1.37
C GLY A 24 -0.85 -18.66 -2.42
N ASP A 25 -1.39 -17.67 -3.14
CA ASP A 25 -0.64 -16.92 -4.15
C ASP A 25 0.43 -16.04 -3.48
N VAL A 26 1.62 -16.00 -4.07
CA VAL A 26 2.71 -15.12 -3.63
C VAL A 26 2.61 -13.81 -4.39
N VAL A 27 2.41 -12.72 -3.67
CA VAL A 27 2.16 -11.39 -4.26
C VAL A 27 3.18 -10.37 -3.77
N LYS A 28 3.51 -9.41 -4.63
CA LYS A 28 4.23 -8.19 -4.26
C LYS A 28 3.19 -7.15 -3.80
N ALA A 29 3.44 -6.49 -2.67
CA ALA A 29 2.57 -5.45 -2.16
C ALA A 29 3.40 -4.27 -1.64
N VAL A 30 2.89 -3.06 -1.81
CA VAL A 30 3.47 -1.84 -1.25
C VAL A 30 2.72 -1.45 0.01
N ILE A 31 3.43 -1.11 1.08
CA ILE A 31 2.83 -0.66 2.33
C ILE A 31 2.32 0.77 2.15
N VAL A 32 1.04 1.02 2.43
CA VAL A 32 0.42 2.35 2.27
C VAL A 32 0.03 3.00 3.59
N ARG A 33 -0.24 2.19 4.64
CA ARG A 33 -0.52 2.65 6.01
C ARG A 33 0.31 1.84 6.99
N SER A 34 0.84 2.51 8.01
CA SER A 34 1.62 1.89 9.08
C SER A 34 1.18 2.40 10.44
N ALA A 35 0.90 1.48 11.35
CA ALA A 35 0.53 1.77 12.74
C ALA A 35 1.72 2.22 13.60
N LYS A 36 2.94 1.99 13.13
CA LYS A 36 4.15 2.53 13.77
C LYS A 36 4.35 4.01 13.44
N GLY A 37 3.81 4.45 12.31
CA GLY A 37 3.97 5.79 11.76
C GLY A 37 5.33 6.03 11.08
N LEU A 38 5.43 7.18 10.41
CA LEU A 38 6.62 7.67 9.72
C LEU A 38 6.90 9.11 10.16
N ARG A 39 8.18 9.46 10.30
CA ARG A 39 8.62 10.83 10.50
C ARG A 39 8.85 11.48 9.13
N ARG A 40 8.21 12.61 8.87
CA ARG A 40 8.44 13.44 7.68
C ARG A 40 9.68 14.31 7.83
N GLU A 41 10.19 14.77 6.70
CA GLU A 41 11.34 15.68 6.65
C GLU A 41 11.04 17.03 7.33
N ASP A 42 9.78 17.47 7.26
CA ASP A 42 9.25 18.64 7.97
C ASP A 42 9.16 18.45 9.51
N GLY A 43 9.50 17.26 10.03
CA GLY A 43 9.50 16.94 11.46
C GLY A 43 8.15 16.45 12.00
N THR A 44 7.08 16.55 11.22
CA THR A 44 5.75 16.01 11.56
C THR A 44 5.75 14.46 11.52
N TYR A 45 4.96 13.84 12.39
CA TYR A 45 4.77 12.38 12.39
C TYR A 45 3.39 12.04 11.84
N ILE A 46 3.36 11.14 10.85
CA ILE A 46 2.12 10.55 10.35
C ILE A 46 1.98 9.14 10.92
N ARG A 47 0.83 8.84 11.52
CA ARG A 47 0.51 7.51 12.06
C ARG A 47 -0.92 7.15 11.68
N PHE A 48 -1.13 5.88 11.34
CA PHE A 48 -2.45 5.33 11.06
C PHE A 48 -2.86 4.38 12.18
N ASP A 49 -4.15 4.12 12.33
CA ASP A 49 -4.64 3.13 13.29
C ASP A 49 -4.30 1.69 12.88
N GLU A 50 -4.31 1.39 11.58
CA GLU A 50 -4.09 0.05 11.03
C GLU A 50 -2.95 0.01 9.99
N ASN A 51 -2.37 -1.18 9.82
CA ASN A 51 -1.42 -1.45 8.74
C ASN A 51 -2.18 -1.89 7.48
N ALA A 52 -1.85 -1.30 6.34
CA ALA A 52 -2.45 -1.69 5.06
C ALA A 52 -1.41 -1.70 3.95
N ALA A 53 -1.62 -2.58 2.97
CA ALA A 53 -0.77 -2.70 1.79
C ALA A 53 -1.61 -2.88 0.52
N VAL A 54 -1.10 -2.38 -0.59
CA VAL A 54 -1.72 -2.49 -1.92
C VAL A 54 -0.92 -3.47 -2.76
N ILE A 55 -1.61 -4.45 -3.36
CA ILE A 55 -0.97 -5.44 -4.23
C ILE A 55 -0.55 -4.78 -5.54
N ILE A 56 0.72 -4.94 -5.90
CA ILE A 56 1.31 -4.37 -7.10
C ILE A 56 1.82 -5.46 -8.04
N LYS A 57 1.91 -5.11 -9.32
CA LYS A 57 2.63 -5.88 -10.34
C LYS A 57 4.11 -5.49 -10.33
N GLU A 58 4.90 -6.12 -11.19
CA GLU A 58 6.33 -5.83 -11.34
C GLU A 58 6.58 -4.41 -11.84
N ASP A 59 5.66 -3.88 -12.64
CA ASP A 59 5.67 -2.50 -13.14
C ASP A 59 5.21 -1.44 -12.13
N LYS A 60 5.20 -1.75 -10.82
CA LYS A 60 4.68 -0.89 -9.73
C LYS A 60 3.21 -0.46 -9.85
N ASN A 61 2.50 -0.99 -10.84
CA ASN A 61 1.09 -0.73 -11.06
C ASN A 61 0.23 -1.54 -10.08
N PRO A 62 -0.84 -0.97 -9.50
CA PRO A 62 -1.74 -1.72 -8.65
C PRO A 62 -2.42 -2.83 -9.46
N LYS A 63 -2.54 -4.02 -8.87
CA LYS A 63 -3.27 -5.15 -9.48
C LYS A 63 -4.79 -4.96 -9.35
N GLY A 64 -5.23 -4.16 -8.38
CA GLY A 64 -6.63 -3.77 -8.18
C GLY A 64 -6.98 -2.44 -8.85
N THR A 65 -8.28 -2.17 -8.96
CA THR A 65 -8.84 -0.97 -9.60
C THR A 65 -9.33 0.09 -8.62
N ARG A 66 -9.36 -0.22 -7.31
CA ARG A 66 -9.84 0.68 -6.25
C ARG A 66 -8.96 0.55 -5.02
N ILE A 67 -8.79 1.66 -4.31
CA ILE A 67 -8.07 1.73 -3.03
C ILE A 67 -9.06 2.13 -1.96
N PHE A 68 -8.94 1.50 -0.80
CA PHE A 68 -9.79 1.76 0.35
C PHE A 68 -8.99 2.47 1.43
N GLY A 69 -9.56 3.55 1.94
CA GLY A 69 -8.99 4.35 3.01
C GLY A 69 -7.92 5.34 2.55
N PRO A 70 -7.42 6.16 3.49
CA PRO A 70 -6.41 7.16 3.22
C PRO A 70 -5.06 6.51 2.94
N VAL A 71 -4.27 7.16 2.09
CA VAL A 71 -2.89 6.75 1.79
C VAL A 71 -1.91 7.85 2.18
N ALA A 72 -0.70 7.46 2.54
CA ALA A 72 0.36 8.43 2.82
C ALA A 72 0.91 9.07 1.54
N ARG A 73 1.18 10.38 1.60
CA ARG A 73 1.73 11.18 0.51
C ARG A 73 3.11 10.73 0.04
N GLU A 74 3.87 10.07 0.91
CA GLU A 74 5.22 9.54 0.67
C GLU A 74 5.27 8.49 -0.45
N LEU A 75 4.11 7.96 -0.87
CA LEU A 75 3.99 7.15 -2.08
C LEU A 75 4.32 7.94 -3.36
N ARG A 76 4.26 9.27 -3.32
CA ARG A 76 4.54 10.15 -4.46
C ARG A 76 6.01 10.12 -4.82
N ASP A 77 6.88 10.20 -3.83
CA ASP A 77 8.34 10.18 -3.97
C ASP A 77 8.86 8.83 -4.49
N LYS A 78 8.05 7.77 -4.40
CA LYS A 78 8.40 6.42 -4.87
C LYS A 78 7.74 6.04 -6.21
N ASP A 79 7.22 7.02 -6.95
CA ASP A 79 6.58 6.86 -8.27
C ASP A 79 5.26 6.06 -8.27
N TYR A 80 4.53 5.99 -7.15
CA TYR A 80 3.24 5.31 -7.08
C TYR A 80 2.06 6.24 -7.45
N MET A 81 2.19 7.01 -8.53
CA MET A 81 1.15 7.97 -8.95
C MET A 81 -0.21 7.33 -9.16
N LYS A 82 -0.28 6.15 -9.79
CA LYS A 82 -1.57 5.47 -10.02
C LYS A 82 -2.27 5.06 -8.73
N ILE A 83 -1.52 4.78 -7.67
CA ILE A 83 -2.07 4.46 -6.36
C ILE A 83 -2.65 5.73 -5.73
N LEU A 84 -1.92 6.84 -5.80
CA LEU A 84 -2.41 8.13 -5.32
C LEU A 84 -3.66 8.62 -6.06
N SER A 85 -3.73 8.42 -7.38
CA SER A 85 -4.88 8.82 -8.20
C SER A 85 -6.15 8.01 -7.93
N LEU A 86 -6.02 6.76 -7.49
CA LEU A 86 -7.15 5.89 -7.16
C LEU A 86 -7.55 5.96 -5.69
N ALA A 87 -6.76 6.62 -4.85
CA ALA A 87 -7.02 6.75 -3.43
C ALA A 87 -8.05 7.86 -3.16
N PRO A 88 -8.98 7.64 -2.22
CA PRO A 88 -9.99 8.65 -1.87
C PRO A 88 -9.36 9.88 -1.20
N GLU A 89 -8.34 9.68 -0.36
CA GLU A 89 -7.68 10.73 0.41
C GLU A 89 -6.18 10.47 0.55
N VAL A 90 -5.39 11.54 0.53
CA VAL A 90 -3.93 11.50 0.66
C VAL A 90 -3.49 12.37 1.84
N LEU A 91 -2.90 11.74 2.86
CA LEU A 91 -2.44 12.38 4.10
C LEU A 91 -0.93 12.56 4.11
#